data_AF-C9SMS6-F1
#
_entry.id   AF-C9SMS6-F1
#
_cell.length_a   1.000
_cell.length_b   1.000
_cell.length_c   1.000
_cell.angle_alpha   90.00
_cell.angle_beta   90.00
_cell.angle_gamma   90.00
#
_symmetry.space_group_name_H-M   'P 1'
#
loop_
_entity.id
_entity.type
_entity.pdbx_description
1 polymer ?
#
loop_
_entity_poly.entity_id
_entity_poly.type
_entity_poly.pdbx_seq_one_letter_code
_entity_poly.pdbx_strand_id
1 'polypeptide(L)'
;MSFRERFLRERRQATPAAGNFGTCTDPSIKFAAGLDGRKESAFIPNNLKDFGHGSAQKVGIIAGFICQRLSDSCKAPAAIQGTCAQASAAAVAATQNQAAADAFNGILLGKAAALPAKTTPTPAAGVAAAITPAPATGEDAHPPPAPAVMYITKCT
;
A
#
# COMPACT_ATOMS: atom_id res chain seq x y z
N MET A 1 34.26 -16.58 -1.51
CA MET A 1 33.40 -15.39 -1.34
C MET A 1 32.78 -15.42 0.05
N SER A 2 32.99 -14.37 0.85
CA SER A 2 32.59 -14.33 2.26
C SER A 2 31.09 -13.99 2.41
N PHE A 3 30.41 -14.59 3.39
CA PHE A 3 29.01 -14.26 3.76
C PHE A 3 28.83 -12.76 4.03
N ARG A 4 29.89 -12.10 4.54
CA ARG A 4 29.94 -10.65 4.71
C ARG A 4 29.76 -9.90 3.39
N GLU A 5 30.35 -10.37 2.29
CA GLU A 5 30.23 -9.70 0.98
C GLU A 5 28.84 -9.88 0.34
N ARG A 6 28.15 -10.99 0.60
CA ARG A 6 26.73 -11.16 0.20
C ARG A 6 25.83 -10.22 0.99
N PHE A 7 26.02 -10.15 2.31
CA PHE A 7 25.27 -9.23 3.16
C PHE A 7 25.49 -7.75 2.78
N LEU A 8 26.70 -7.36 2.37
CA LEU A 8 26.95 -6.00 1.87
C LEU A 8 26.33 -5.73 0.48
N ARG A 9 26.15 -6.75 -0.36
CA ARG A 9 25.41 -6.63 -1.63
C ARG A 9 23.89 -6.58 -1.42
N GLU A 10 23.36 -7.36 -0.48
CA GLU A 10 21.94 -7.32 -0.07
C GLU A 10 21.60 -6.06 0.76
N ARG A 11 22.59 -5.48 1.45
CA ARG A 11 22.50 -4.16 2.11
C ARG A 11 22.85 -2.98 1.23
N ARG A 12 23.03 -3.18 -0.08
CA ARG A 12 22.82 -2.11 -1.05
C ARG A 12 21.32 -1.85 -1.08
N GLN A 13 20.87 -1.27 0.03
CA GLN A 13 19.58 -0.69 0.27
C GLN A 13 19.17 -0.05 -1.04
N ALA A 14 18.05 -0.50 -1.57
CA ALA A 14 17.39 0.20 -2.66
C ALA A 14 17.14 1.60 -2.14
N THR A 15 18.06 2.52 -2.44
CA THR A 15 17.80 3.94 -2.39
C THR A 15 16.45 4.09 -3.08
N PRO A 16 15.40 4.61 -2.41
CA PRO A 16 14.17 4.91 -3.12
C PRO A 16 14.61 5.84 -4.23
N ALA A 17 14.66 5.30 -5.45
CA ALA A 17 14.98 6.10 -6.61
C ALA A 17 13.93 7.21 -6.58
N ALA A 18 14.37 8.46 -6.47
CA ALA A 18 13.48 9.58 -6.75
C ALA A 18 12.83 9.26 -8.11
N GLY A 19 11.52 9.03 -8.07
CA GLY A 19 10.95 7.87 -8.74
C GLY A 19 10.64 8.07 -10.20
N ASN A 20 11.01 7.09 -11.02
CA ASN A 20 10.35 6.88 -12.31
C ASN A 20 8.87 6.54 -12.04
N PHE A 21 7.97 7.51 -12.18
CA PHE A 21 6.53 7.34 -11.99
C PHE A 21 5.83 6.78 -13.23
N GLY A 22 6.59 6.19 -14.16
CA GLY A 22 6.12 5.74 -15.46
C GLY A 22 5.85 6.93 -16.39
N THR A 23 4.66 7.01 -16.97
CA THR A 23 4.27 8.11 -17.88
C THR A 23 3.81 9.38 -17.17
N CYS A 24 3.59 9.31 -15.85
CA CYS A 24 3.19 10.46 -15.03
C CYS A 24 4.42 11.15 -14.44
N THR A 25 4.25 12.39 -13.96
CA THR A 25 5.39 13.23 -13.55
C THR A 25 5.43 13.57 -12.06
N ASP A 26 4.37 14.13 -11.50
CA ASP A 26 4.36 14.64 -10.12
C ASP A 26 3.19 14.03 -9.34
N PRO A 27 3.43 12.99 -8.52
CA PRO A 27 2.41 12.38 -7.69
C PRO A 27 2.30 13.08 -6.32
N SER A 28 2.78 14.30 -6.14
CA SER A 28 2.81 14.93 -4.82
C SER A 28 1.46 15.52 -4.41
N ILE A 29 1.25 15.63 -3.10
CA ILE A 29 0.03 16.17 -2.48
C ILE A 29 0.30 17.58 -1.94
N LYS A 30 -0.62 18.49 -2.19
CA LYS A 30 -0.70 19.82 -1.58
C LYS A 30 -1.76 19.82 -0.48
N PHE A 31 -1.50 20.56 0.60
CA PHE A 31 -2.49 20.92 1.61
C PHE A 31 -2.65 22.44 1.66
N ALA A 32 -3.86 22.95 1.51
CA ALA A 32 -4.14 24.39 1.54
C ALA A 32 -5.62 24.68 1.82
N ALA A 33 -5.91 25.89 2.30
CA ALA A 33 -7.26 26.44 2.34
C ALA A 33 -7.72 26.92 0.95
N GLY A 34 -9.03 27.04 0.75
CA GLY A 34 -9.60 27.60 -0.49
C GLY A 34 -9.60 26.64 -1.69
N LEU A 35 -9.23 25.37 -1.50
CA LEU A 35 -9.22 24.37 -2.58
C LEU A 35 -10.66 23.96 -2.93
N ASP A 36 -10.97 23.96 -4.24
CA ASP A 36 -12.31 23.69 -4.79
C ASP A 36 -13.44 24.49 -4.11
N GLY A 37 -13.16 25.72 -3.70
CA GLY A 37 -14.14 26.59 -3.04
C GLY A 37 -14.47 26.21 -1.59
N ARG A 38 -13.73 25.28 -0.98
CA ARG A 38 -13.87 24.94 0.44
C ARG A 38 -13.30 26.04 1.34
N LYS A 39 -13.93 26.25 2.51
CA LYS A 39 -13.42 27.18 3.53
C LYS A 39 -12.30 26.54 4.35
N GLU A 40 -12.47 25.26 4.66
CA GLU A 40 -11.52 24.45 5.40
C GLU A 40 -10.30 24.10 4.53
N SER A 41 -9.17 23.82 5.18
CA SER A 41 -8.01 23.28 4.47
C SER A 41 -8.26 21.86 4.01
N ALA A 42 -7.79 21.53 2.81
CA ALA A 42 -7.98 20.23 2.19
C ALA A 42 -6.70 19.77 1.48
N PHE A 43 -6.69 18.51 1.07
CA PHE A 43 -5.65 17.87 0.29
C PHE A 43 -6.04 17.81 -1.18
N ILE A 44 -5.09 18.01 -2.08
CA ILE A 44 -5.28 17.87 -3.53
C ILE A 44 -3.96 17.43 -4.20
N PRO A 45 -3.96 16.69 -5.32
CA PRO A 45 -2.74 16.46 -6.09
C PRO A 45 -2.16 17.78 -6.62
N ASN A 46 -0.84 17.94 -6.59
CA ASN A 46 -0.17 19.11 -7.17
C ASN A 46 -0.29 19.13 -8.70
N ASN A 47 -0.24 17.96 -9.33
CA ASN A 47 -0.40 17.81 -10.76
C ASN A 47 -1.76 17.22 -11.13
N LEU A 48 -2.71 18.10 -11.38
CA LEU A 48 -4.07 17.75 -11.79
C LEU A 48 -4.16 17.25 -13.25
N LYS A 49 -3.09 17.39 -14.05
CA LYS A 49 -3.07 16.85 -15.41
C LYS A 49 -2.91 15.33 -15.38
N ASP A 50 -1.97 14.84 -14.59
CA ASP A 50 -1.70 13.39 -14.48
C ASP A 50 -2.60 12.73 -13.42
N PHE A 51 -2.92 13.48 -12.36
CA PHE A 51 -3.68 13.05 -11.18
C PHE A 51 -4.90 13.95 -10.94
N GLY A 52 -5.74 14.13 -11.95
CA GLY A 52 -6.96 14.94 -11.85
C GLY A 52 -7.97 14.35 -10.86
N HIS A 53 -8.03 14.91 -9.65
CA HIS A 53 -9.00 14.57 -8.61
C HIS A 53 -9.31 15.82 -7.78
N GLY A 54 -10.57 16.01 -7.39
CA GLY A 54 -10.98 17.12 -6.54
C GLY A 54 -10.40 17.04 -5.13
N SER A 55 -10.39 18.15 -4.39
CA SER A 55 -9.85 18.18 -3.03
C SER A 55 -10.66 17.35 -2.04
N ALA A 56 -9.97 16.80 -1.03
CA ALA A 56 -10.57 16.04 0.06
C ALA A 56 -10.00 16.48 1.42
N GLN A 57 -10.81 16.44 2.47
CA GLN A 57 -10.36 16.79 3.83
C GLN A 57 -9.53 15.68 4.51
N LYS A 58 -9.49 14.49 3.92
CA LYS A 58 -8.73 13.34 4.42
C LYS A 58 -7.69 12.95 3.38
N VAL A 59 -6.44 12.84 3.81
CA VAL A 59 -5.30 12.58 2.91
C VAL A 59 -5.41 11.22 2.23
N GLY A 60 -5.99 10.22 2.91
CA GLY A 60 -6.12 8.86 2.39
C GLY A 60 -6.90 8.75 1.08
N ILE A 61 -7.85 9.66 0.85
CA ILE A 61 -8.61 9.72 -0.42
C ILE A 61 -7.69 10.11 -1.58
N ILE A 62 -6.90 11.16 -1.38
CA ILE A 62 -5.97 11.68 -2.39
C ILE A 62 -4.78 10.73 -2.59
N ALA A 63 -4.18 10.26 -1.49
CA ALA A 63 -3.07 9.30 -1.53
C ALA A 63 -3.47 7.98 -2.19
N GLY A 64 -4.65 7.43 -1.86
CA GLY A 64 -5.17 6.23 -2.49
C GLY A 64 -5.40 6.39 -3.98
N PHE A 65 -6.00 7.51 -4.40
CA PHE A 65 -6.17 7.83 -5.82
C PHE A 65 -4.83 7.90 -6.57
N ILE A 66 -3.84 8.60 -6.00
CA ILE A 66 -2.51 8.73 -6.60
C ILE A 66 -1.85 7.36 -6.75
N CYS A 67 -1.86 6.53 -5.71
CA CYS A 67 -1.25 5.20 -5.79
C CYS A 67 -1.95 4.31 -6.82
N GLN A 68 -3.28 4.37 -6.92
CA GLN A 68 -4.03 3.63 -7.93
C GLN A 68 -3.69 4.10 -9.34
N ARG A 69 -3.58 5.42 -9.56
CA ARG A 69 -3.20 6.01 -10.84
C ARG A 69 -1.77 5.62 -11.23
N LEU A 70 -0.84 5.62 -10.27
CA LEU A 70 0.55 5.16 -10.48
C LEU A 70 0.60 3.71 -10.96
N SER A 71 -0.20 2.83 -10.37
CA SER A 71 -0.30 1.42 -10.78
C SER A 71 -0.94 1.27 -12.17
N ASP A 72 -2.08 1.90 -12.38
CA ASP A 72 -2.90 1.69 -13.57
C ASP A 72 -2.41 2.54 -14.75
N SER A 73 -2.75 3.83 -14.77
CA SER A 73 -2.62 4.63 -15.99
C SER A 73 -1.18 5.10 -16.21
N CYS A 74 -0.42 5.32 -15.14
CA CYS A 74 0.97 5.77 -15.23
C CYS A 74 1.94 4.63 -15.53
N LYS A 75 1.57 3.37 -15.25
CA LYS A 75 2.45 2.19 -15.37
C LYS A 75 3.77 2.35 -14.60
N ALA A 76 3.70 2.90 -13.38
CA ALA A 76 4.85 3.01 -12.49
C ALA A 76 5.38 1.60 -12.12
N PRO A 77 6.69 1.43 -11.94
CA PRO A 77 7.28 0.15 -11.58
C PRO A 77 6.83 -0.31 -10.19
N ALA A 78 6.80 -1.64 -9.96
CA ALA A 78 6.31 -2.24 -8.72
C ALA A 78 6.97 -1.68 -7.45
N ALA A 79 8.26 -1.33 -7.52
CA ALA A 79 8.97 -0.67 -6.42
C ALA A 79 8.32 0.67 -6.02
N ILE A 80 7.91 1.50 -6.99
CA ILE A 80 7.25 2.78 -6.74
C ILE A 80 5.82 2.59 -6.24
N GLN A 81 5.11 1.56 -6.72
CA GLN A 81 3.80 1.20 -6.18
C GLN A 81 3.90 0.81 -4.69
N GLY A 82 4.92 0.00 -4.34
CA GLY A 82 5.20 -0.37 -2.94
C GLY A 82 5.59 0.82 -2.07
N THR A 83 6.40 1.75 -2.59
CA THR A 83 6.71 3.01 -1.89
C THR A 83 5.46 3.88 -1.72
N CYS A 84 4.58 3.95 -2.72
CA CYS A 84 3.33 4.71 -2.62
C CYS A 84 2.40 4.13 -1.54
N ALA A 85 2.29 2.81 -1.45
CA ALA A 85 1.51 2.16 -0.39
C ALA A 85 2.04 2.54 1.01
N GLN A 86 3.37 2.54 1.21
CA GLN A 86 3.99 2.99 2.46
C GLN A 86 3.74 4.48 2.73
N ALA A 87 3.88 5.32 1.70
CA ALA A 87 3.62 6.75 1.79
C ALA A 87 2.16 7.05 2.20
N SER A 88 1.20 6.33 1.60
CA SER A 88 -0.22 6.44 1.91
C SER A 88 -0.52 6.05 3.35
N ALA A 89 0.02 4.90 3.81
CA ALA A 89 -0.14 4.46 5.19
C ALA A 89 0.42 5.47 6.20
N ALA A 90 1.62 6.00 5.96
CA ALA A 90 2.24 7.01 6.81
C ALA A 90 1.42 8.32 6.85
N ALA A 91 0.89 8.76 5.72
CA ALA A 91 0.04 9.94 5.63
C ALA A 91 -1.27 9.77 6.41
N VAL A 92 -1.90 8.59 6.32
CA VAL A 92 -3.12 8.28 7.07
C VAL A 92 -2.87 8.25 8.58
N ALA A 93 -1.70 7.78 9.02
CA ALA A 93 -1.32 7.76 10.43
C ALA A 93 -0.93 9.14 10.99
N ALA A 94 -0.58 10.10 10.12
CA ALA A 94 -0.20 11.44 10.52
C ALA A 94 -1.41 12.32 10.87
N THR A 95 -1.14 13.42 11.59
CA THR A 95 -2.12 14.49 11.80
C THR A 95 -2.63 14.99 10.44
N GLN A 96 -3.95 15.06 10.29
CA GLN A 96 -4.63 15.37 9.02
C GLN A 96 -4.55 16.87 8.66
N ASN A 97 -3.32 17.36 8.50
CA ASN A 97 -2.96 18.70 8.06
C ASN A 97 -1.72 18.62 7.13
N GLN A 98 -0.96 19.70 7.01
CA GLN A 98 0.27 19.74 6.22
C GLN A 98 1.22 18.55 6.50
N ALA A 99 1.33 18.10 7.75
CA ALA A 99 2.19 16.97 8.13
C ALA A 99 1.82 15.67 7.41
N ALA A 100 0.54 15.44 7.11
CA ALA A 100 0.12 14.27 6.35
C ALA A 100 0.56 14.35 4.87
N ALA A 101 0.48 15.52 4.26
CA ALA A 101 1.00 15.74 2.91
C ALA A 101 2.52 15.58 2.88
N ASP A 102 3.22 16.12 3.88
CA ASP A 102 4.67 15.98 4.01
C ASP A 102 5.10 14.53 4.22
N ALA A 103 4.36 13.75 5.03
CA ALA A 103 4.63 12.33 5.23
C ALA A 103 4.52 11.54 3.92
N PHE A 104 3.46 11.79 3.14
CA PHE A 104 3.30 11.16 1.83
C PHE A 104 4.44 11.56 0.88
N ASN A 105 4.67 12.87 0.72
CA ASN A 105 5.62 13.41 -0.23
C ASN A 105 7.07 13.04 0.11
N GLY A 106 7.42 13.03 1.39
CA GLY A 106 8.77 12.68 1.85
C GLY A 106 9.13 11.24 1.52
N ILE A 107 8.20 10.30 1.73
CA ILE A 107 8.41 8.88 1.43
C ILE A 107 8.41 8.64 -0.07
N LEU A 108 7.42 9.16 -0.80
CA LEU A 108 7.26 8.85 -2.23
C LEU A 108 8.31 9.51 -3.12
N LEU A 109 8.72 10.75 -2.79
CA LEU A 109 9.67 11.52 -3.59
C LEU A 109 11.12 11.33 -3.14
N GLY A 110 11.36 10.55 -2.07
CA GLY A 110 12.71 10.31 -1.55
C GLY A 110 13.33 11.51 -0.82
N LYS A 111 12.54 12.52 -0.45
CA LYS A 111 12.97 13.58 0.48
C LYS A 111 12.89 13.02 1.90
N ALA A 112 14.01 12.46 2.34
CA ALA A 112 14.16 11.75 3.61
C ALA A 112 13.33 12.33 4.77
N ALA A 113 12.39 11.52 5.25
CA ALA A 113 12.27 11.25 6.68
C ALA A 113 12.29 9.73 6.82
N ALA A 114 13.43 9.21 7.24
CA ALA A 114 13.56 7.81 7.64
C ALA A 114 12.46 7.53 8.68
N LEU A 115 11.55 6.60 8.37
CA LEU A 115 10.72 6.01 9.40
C LEU A 115 11.66 5.39 10.46
N PRO A 116 11.36 5.49 11.77
CA PRO A 116 12.06 4.69 12.75
C PRO A 116 11.79 3.22 12.44
N ALA A 117 12.84 2.47 12.15
CA ALA A 117 12.78 1.03 12.07
C ALA A 117 12.39 0.46 13.45
N LYS A 118 11.11 0.11 13.63
CA LYS A 118 10.59 -0.89 14.57
C LYS A 118 9.42 -1.52 13.83
N THR A 119 9.44 -2.78 13.42
CA THR A 119 9.75 -3.96 14.24
C THR A 119 10.39 -5.04 13.38
N THR A 120 11.53 -5.55 13.82
CA THR A 120 12.08 -6.82 13.37
C THR A 120 11.10 -7.94 13.77
N PRO A 121 10.63 -8.83 12.88
CA PRO A 121 10.14 -10.11 13.32
C PRO A 121 11.36 -10.92 13.75
N THR A 122 11.58 -11.02 15.06
CA THR A 122 12.48 -12.02 15.64
C THR A 122 11.95 -13.40 15.27
N PRO A 123 12.73 -14.29 14.61
CA PRO A 123 12.38 -15.70 14.60
C PRO A 123 12.72 -16.27 15.97
N ALA A 124 11.73 -16.31 16.87
CA ALA A 124 11.80 -17.13 18.07
C ALA A 124 11.34 -18.54 17.68
N ALA A 125 12.29 -19.46 17.51
CA ALA A 125 12.02 -20.89 17.55
C ALA A 125 13.21 -21.60 18.19
N GLY A 126 13.04 -21.97 19.46
CA GLY A 126 13.97 -22.82 20.19
C GLY A 126 13.68 -22.82 21.68
N VAL A 127 13.25 -23.98 22.19
CA VAL A 127 12.84 -24.39 23.55
C VAL A 127 11.35 -24.17 23.88
N ALA A 128 10.55 -25.15 24.34
CA ALA A 128 10.83 -26.51 24.80
C ALA A 128 9.59 -27.43 24.69
N ALA A 129 9.87 -28.72 24.82
CA ALA A 129 9.08 -29.76 25.53
C ALA A 129 7.77 -30.29 24.91
N ALA A 130 7.90 -31.55 24.47
CA ALA A 130 6.96 -32.66 24.49
C ALA A 130 5.51 -32.41 24.95
N ILE A 131 4.58 -32.75 24.06
CA ILE A 131 3.20 -33.09 24.40
C ILE A 131 2.86 -34.41 23.72
N THR A 132 2.43 -35.36 24.54
CA THR A 132 1.94 -36.71 24.21
C THR A 132 0.73 -36.66 23.27
N PRO A 133 0.57 -37.58 22.29
CA PRO A 133 -0.63 -37.61 21.46
C PRO A 133 -1.75 -38.42 22.13
N ALA A 134 -2.99 -37.93 22.01
CA ALA A 134 -4.23 -38.71 22.18
C ALA A 134 -5.09 -38.56 20.90
N PRO A 135 -5.87 -39.58 20.52
CA PRO A 135 -6.26 -39.80 19.12
C PRO A 135 -7.56 -39.10 18.69
N ALA A 136 -7.73 -39.05 17.37
CA ALA A 136 -8.83 -38.46 16.62
C ALA A 136 -10.14 -39.27 16.71
N THR A 137 -11.28 -38.55 16.61
CA THR A 137 -12.56 -39.07 16.07
C THR A 137 -13.46 -37.91 15.59
N GLY A 138 -14.01 -38.07 14.37
CA GLY A 138 -15.20 -37.39 13.82
C GLY A 138 -14.94 -35.99 13.25
N GLU A 139 -14.91 -35.71 11.94
CA GLU A 139 -15.88 -36.00 10.87
C GLU A 139 -17.23 -35.31 11.11
N ASP A 140 -17.39 -34.09 10.58
CA ASP A 140 -18.67 -33.61 10.07
C ASP A 140 -18.47 -32.51 9.01
N ALA A 141 -19.24 -32.62 7.94
CA ALA A 141 -18.95 -32.09 6.62
C ALA A 141 -19.65 -30.75 6.36
N HIS A 142 -18.96 -29.84 5.67
CA HIS A 142 -19.59 -28.71 5.01
C HIS A 142 -19.98 -29.14 3.58
N PRO A 143 -21.27 -29.09 3.18
CA PRO A 143 -21.69 -29.54 1.86
C PRO A 143 -21.23 -28.59 0.74
N PRO A 144 -20.84 -29.10 -0.44
CA PRO A 144 -20.62 -28.27 -1.63
C PRO A 144 -21.95 -27.83 -2.27
N PRO A 145 -21.98 -26.71 -3.02
CA PRO A 145 -23.19 -26.19 -3.65
C PRO A 145 -23.67 -27.06 -4.83
N ALA A 146 -24.99 -27.20 -4.96
CA ALA A 146 -25.67 -28.03 -5.95
C ALA A 146 -25.61 -27.47 -7.39
N PRO A 147 -25.59 -28.33 -8.44
CA PRO A 147 -25.73 -27.89 -9.83
C PRO A 147 -27.19 -27.76 -10.27
N ALA A 148 -27.49 -26.71 -11.03
CA ALA A 148 -28.78 -26.46 -11.66
C ALA A 148 -29.05 -27.46 -12.81
N VAL A 149 -30.18 -28.18 -12.75
CA VAL A 149 -30.61 -29.09 -13.81
C VAL A 149 -31.82 -28.49 -14.54
N MET A 150 -31.62 -28.22 -15.83
CA MET A 150 -32.63 -27.78 -16.80
C MET A 150 -33.54 -28.97 -17.15
N TYR A 151 -34.85 -28.84 -16.93
CA TYR A 151 -35.83 -29.84 -17.37
C TYR A 151 -36.37 -29.50 -18.77
N ILE A 152 -36.16 -30.42 -19.72
CA ILE A 152 -36.72 -30.37 -21.07
C ILE A 152 -38.05 -31.13 -21.05
N THR A 153 -39.15 -30.40 -21.05
CA THR A 153 -40.51 -30.94 -21.18
C THR A 153 -40.70 -31.50 -22.59
N LYS A 154 -41.00 -32.80 -22.70
CA LYS A 154 -41.64 -33.36 -23.88
C LYS A 154 -43.11 -33.61 -23.56
N CYS A 155 -43.97 -32.83 -24.21
CA CYS A 155 -45.41 -33.05 -24.30
C CYS A 155 -45.68 -34.22 -25.26
N THR A 156 -46.63 -35.08 -24.88
CA THR A 156 -47.25 -36.10 -25.73
C THR A 156 -48.30 -35.47 -26.63
#